data_AF-A0A523QUA0-F1
#
_entry.id   AF-A0A523QUA0-F1
#
_cell.length_a   1.000
_cell.length_b   1.000
_cell.length_c   1.000
_cell.angle_alpha   90.00
_cell.angle_beta   90.00
_cell.angle_gamma   90.00
#
_symmetry.space_group_name_H-M   'P 1'
#
loop_
_entity.id
_entity.type
_entity.pdbx_description
1 polymer ?
#
loop_
_entity_poly.entity_id
_entity_poly.type
_entity_poly.pdbx_seq_one_letter_code
_entity_poly.pdbx_strand_id
1 'polypeptide(L)'
;DIEKRAEAWKGALGNMARVVDGETMVGGGSLPGGTLPTRLVAIGNREDRNLAQQAARKLRRQEIPVVGRIADDILLLDPRSVLPEEDKTVLKALRNLASDLHHTS
;
A
#
# COMPACT_ATOMS: atom_id res chain seq x y z
N ASP A 1 15.30 6.51 -1.53
CA ASP A 1 15.50 5.06 -1.33
C ASP A 1 14.15 4.41 -1.12
N ILE A 2 13.74 3.50 -2.00
CA ILE A 2 12.38 2.93 -2.01
C ILE A 2 12.13 2.02 -0.81
N GLU A 3 13.16 1.30 -0.36
CA GLU A 3 13.10 0.42 0.81
C GLU A 3 12.71 1.22 2.05
N LYS A 4 13.41 2.33 2.29
CA LYS A 4 13.17 3.19 3.46
C LYS A 4 11.75 3.76 3.48
N ARG A 5 11.20 4.10 2.31
CA ARG A 5 9.82 4.59 2.19
C ARG A 5 8.83 3.47 2.49
N ALA A 6 9.03 2.28 1.93
CA ALA A 6 8.19 1.11 2.19
C ALA A 6 8.19 0.73 3.68
N GLU A 7 9.36 0.72 4.33
CA GLU A 7 9.48 0.43 5.76
C GLU A 7 8.80 1.49 6.64
N ALA A 8 8.92 2.78 6.29
CA ALA A 8 8.23 3.84 7.01
C ALA A 8 6.70 3.68 6.92
N TRP A 9 6.18 3.34 5.73
CA TRP A 9 4.77 3.10 5.50
C TRP A 9 4.28 1.84 6.21
N LYS A 10 5.04 0.74 6.17
CA LYS A 10 4.77 -0.47 6.94
C LYS A 10 4.73 -0.17 8.44
N GLY A 11 5.65 0.66 8.93
CA GLY A 11 5.70 1.10 10.32
C GLY A 11 4.43 1.79 10.79
N ALA A 12 3.74 2.55 9.91
CA ALA A 12 2.46 3.18 10.22
C ALA A 12 1.29 2.18 10.39
N LEU A 13 1.42 0.98 9.86
CA LEU A 13 0.40 -0.08 9.87
C LEU A 13 0.70 -1.20 10.87
N GLY A 14 1.89 -1.21 11.48
CA GLY A 14 2.28 -2.20 12.48
C GLY A 14 2.40 -3.62 11.92
N ASN A 15 1.70 -4.57 12.55
CA ASN A 15 1.73 -6.00 12.20
C ASN A 15 0.73 -6.37 11.09
N MET A 16 -0.15 -5.45 10.70
CA MET A 16 -1.15 -5.67 9.64
C MET A 16 -0.53 -5.64 8.24
N ALA A 17 0.72 -5.20 8.15
CA ALA A 17 1.44 -5.06 6.90
C ALA A 17 2.88 -5.60 6.97
N ARG A 18 3.40 -5.94 5.80
CA ARG A 18 4.79 -6.37 5.59
C ARG A 18 5.34 -5.75 4.31
N VAL A 19 6.65 -5.53 4.26
CA VAL A 19 7.33 -5.16 3.02
C VAL A 19 7.64 -6.42 2.23
N VAL A 20 7.36 -6.41 0.93
CA VAL A 20 7.65 -7.53 0.02
C VAL A 20 8.32 -7.01 -1.26
N ASP A 21 9.09 -7.87 -1.91
CA ASP A 21 9.58 -7.60 -3.26
C ASP A 21 8.41 -7.54 -4.24
N GLY A 22 8.56 -6.71 -5.26
CA GLY A 22 7.61 -6.65 -6.34
C GLY A 22 8.17 -6.00 -7.57
N GLU A 23 7.33 -5.94 -8.58
CA GLU A 23 7.61 -5.29 -9.84
C GLU A 23 6.57 -4.19 -10.10
N THR A 24 7.03 -3.15 -10.78
CA THR A 24 6.19 -2.04 -11.22
C THR A 24 6.45 -1.78 -12.70
N MET A 25 5.37 -1.62 -13.46
CA MET A 25 5.45 -1.48 -14.91
C MET A 25 5.90 -0.06 -15.25
N VAL A 26 6.89 0.06 -16.14
CA VAL A 26 7.34 1.35 -16.66
C VAL A 26 6.84 1.52 -18.08
N GLY A 27 6.03 2.56 -18.29
CA GLY A 27 5.48 2.93 -19.60
C GLY A 27 3.97 2.69 -19.71
N GLY A 28 3.25 3.68 -20.23
CA GLY A 28 1.83 3.57 -20.59
C GLY A 28 1.69 3.62 -22.11
N GLY A 29 1.38 2.49 -22.74
CA GLY A 29 1.05 2.41 -24.17
C GLY A 29 2.13 1.77 -25.06
N SER A 30 1.67 0.82 -25.88
CA SER A 30 2.23 0.18 -27.09
C SER A 30 3.71 -0.27 -27.18
N LEU A 31 4.59 0.11 -26.27
CA LEU A 31 5.92 -0.50 -26.13
C LEU A 31 5.83 -1.66 -25.13
N PRO A 32 6.62 -2.75 -25.31
CA PRO A 32 6.81 -3.72 -24.25
C PRO A 32 7.49 -3.01 -23.07
N GLY A 33 6.68 -2.51 -22.15
CA GLY A 33 7.14 -1.80 -20.97
C GLY A 33 7.97 -2.74 -20.11
N GLY A 34 9.19 -2.32 -19.75
CA GLY A 34 10.01 -3.04 -18.79
C GLY A 34 9.40 -2.99 -17.40
N THR A 35 9.58 -4.04 -16.61
CA THR A 35 9.33 -3.97 -15.18
C THR A 35 10.57 -3.45 -14.46
N LEU A 36 10.36 -2.65 -13.42
CA LEU A 36 11.43 -2.29 -12.49
C LEU A 36 11.17 -2.96 -11.15
N PRO A 37 12.20 -3.57 -10.53
CA PRO A 37 12.12 -4.03 -9.15
C PRO A 37 11.69 -2.90 -8.22
N THR A 38 10.79 -3.16 -7.30
CA THR A 38 10.28 -2.22 -6.29
C THR A 38 10.06 -2.95 -4.95
N ARG A 39 9.68 -2.18 -3.93
CA ARG A 39 9.33 -2.68 -2.60
C ARG A 39 7.90 -2.26 -2.29
N LEU A 40 7.04 -3.24 -2.04
CA LEU A 40 5.61 -3.03 -1.84
C LEU A 40 5.25 -3.14 -0.37
N VAL A 41 4.30 -2.34 0.08
CA VAL A 41 3.64 -2.51 1.37
C VAL A 41 2.42 -3.39 1.15
N ALA A 42 2.49 -4.62 1.65
CA ALA A 42 1.45 -5.63 1.57
C ALA A 42 0.60 -5.62 2.85
N ILE A 43 -0.69 -5.30 2.71
CA ILE A 43 -1.68 -5.25 3.79
C ILE A 43 -2.63 -6.43 3.62
N GLY A 44 -2.78 -7.22 4.68
CA GLY A 44 -3.56 -8.47 4.65
C GLY A 44 -2.70 -9.71 4.91
N ASN A 45 -3.36 -10.83 5.16
CA ASN A 45 -2.74 -12.15 5.26
C ASN A 45 -3.69 -13.22 4.71
N ARG A 46 -3.20 -14.46 4.57
CA ARG A 46 -4.01 -15.57 4.02
C ARG A 46 -5.14 -16.03 4.93
N GLU A 47 -5.09 -15.67 6.21
CA GLU A 47 -6.05 -16.08 7.23
C GLU A 47 -7.28 -15.16 7.25
N ASP A 48 -7.09 -13.85 7.04
CA ASP A 48 -8.15 -12.85 6.90
C ASP A 48 -8.20 -12.28 5.48
N ARG A 49 -8.96 -12.98 4.63
CA ARG A 49 -9.20 -12.58 3.23
C ARG A 49 -10.02 -11.29 3.09
N ASN A 50 -10.69 -10.84 4.16
CA ASN A 50 -11.48 -9.61 4.11
C ASN A 50 -10.64 -8.37 4.38
N LEU A 51 -9.51 -8.50 5.09
CA LEU A 51 -8.68 -7.37 5.52
C LEU A 51 -8.24 -6.49 4.35
N ALA A 52 -7.77 -7.07 3.25
CA ALA A 52 -7.33 -6.31 2.08
C ALA A 52 -8.46 -5.48 1.46
N GLN A 53 -9.65 -6.08 1.31
CA GLN A 53 -10.83 -5.40 0.75
C GLN A 53 -11.33 -4.28 1.67
N GLN A 54 -11.37 -4.54 2.99
CA GLN A 54 -11.76 -3.55 3.99
C GLN A 54 -10.78 -2.37 4.00
N ALA A 55 -9.48 -2.66 4.03
CA ALA A 55 -8.43 -1.66 3.99
C ALA A 55 -8.51 -0.80 2.73
N ALA A 56 -8.65 -1.42 1.55
CA ALA A 56 -8.79 -0.70 0.29
C ALA A 56 -10.04 0.19 0.26
N ARG A 57 -11.17 -0.30 0.78
CA ARG A 57 -12.41 0.50 0.88
C ARG A 57 -12.26 1.69 1.81
N LYS A 58 -11.65 1.50 2.99
CA LYS A 58 -11.44 2.58 3.96
C LYS A 58 -10.47 3.63 3.41
N LEU A 59 -9.34 3.23 2.83
CA LEU A 59 -8.37 4.17 2.23
C LEU A 59 -8.96 5.00 1.09
N ARG A 60 -9.79 4.39 0.22
CA ARG A 60 -10.47 5.11 -0.88
C ARG A 60 -11.51 6.13 -0.40
N ARG A 61 -11.99 6.02 0.83
CA ARG A 61 -13.04 6.88 1.41
C ARG A 61 -12.50 7.98 2.32
N GLN A 62 -11.18 8.04 2.54
CA GLN A 62 -10.58 9.15 3.26
C GLN A 62 -10.65 10.44 2.43
N GLU A 63 -10.48 11.58 3.11
CA GLU A 63 -10.45 12.91 2.48
C GLU A 63 -9.46 12.97 1.31
N ILE A 64 -8.27 12.39 1.50
CA ILE A 64 -7.30 12.16 0.42
C ILE A 64 -7.27 10.65 0.14
N PRO A 65 -7.85 10.18 -0.97
CA PRO A 65 -7.89 8.76 -1.29
C PRO A 65 -6.50 8.18 -1.57
N VAL A 66 -6.18 7.05 -0.92
CA VAL A 66 -5.02 6.23 -1.29
C VAL A 66 -5.52 4.98 -2.00
N VAL A 67 -5.01 4.74 -3.21
CA VAL A 67 -5.43 3.61 -4.05
C VAL A 67 -4.25 2.66 -4.25
N GLY A 68 -4.43 1.41 -3.84
CA GLY A 68 -3.54 0.31 -4.13
C GLY A 68 -4.15 -0.69 -5.10
N ARG A 69 -3.34 -1.67 -5.50
CA ARG A 69 -3.83 -2.84 -6.25
C ARG A 69 -4.07 -4.01 -5.31
N ILE A 70 -5.04 -4.85 -5.60
CA ILE A 70 -5.25 -6.11 -4.88
C ILE A 70 -4.76 -7.26 -5.76
N ALA A 71 -3.92 -8.11 -5.19
CA ALA A 71 -3.45 -9.36 -5.81
C ALA A 71 -3.41 -10.45 -4.73
N ASP A 72 -3.92 -11.64 -5.03
CA ASP A 72 -3.98 -12.78 -4.11
C ASP A 72 -4.57 -12.44 -2.72
N ASP A 73 -5.67 -11.68 -2.71
CA ASP A 73 -6.35 -11.18 -1.50
C ASP A 73 -5.46 -10.30 -0.59
N ILE A 74 -4.39 -9.72 -1.14
CA ILE A 74 -3.49 -8.78 -0.45
C ILE A 74 -3.57 -7.42 -1.14
N LEU A 75 -3.74 -6.35 -0.34
CA LEU A 75 -3.65 -4.99 -0.83
C LEU A 75 -2.17 -4.57 -0.90
N LEU A 76 -1.73 -4.13 -2.07
CA LEU A 76 -0.36 -3.73 -2.35
C LEU A 76 -0.31 -2.22 -2.62
N LEU A 77 0.53 -1.51 -1.86
CA LEU A 77 0.88 -0.12 -2.09
C LEU A 77 2.33 -0.04 -2.57
N ASP A 78 2.57 0.69 -3.64
CA ASP A 78 3.91 0.87 -4.22
C ASP A 78 4.36 2.32 -3.96
N PRO A 79 5.35 2.57 -3.07
CA PRO A 79 5.82 3.92 -2.84
C PRO A 79 6.41 4.58 -4.09
N ARG A 80 6.74 3.81 -5.14
CA ARG A 80 7.24 4.38 -6.40
C ARG A 80 6.17 5.15 -7.15
N SER A 81 4.89 4.83 -6.97
CA SER A 81 3.77 5.54 -7.61
C SER A 81 3.38 6.83 -6.89
N VAL A 82 4.11 7.22 -5.84
CA VAL A 82 3.82 8.39 -5.00
C VAL A 82 5.05 9.28 -4.98
N LEU A 83 4.86 10.59 -5.15
CA LEU A 83 5.96 11.54 -5.08
C LEU A 83 6.54 11.57 -3.66
N PRO A 84 7.88 11.69 -3.47
CA PRO A 84 8.48 11.69 -2.13
C PRO A 84 7.87 12.72 -1.17
N GLU A 85 7.50 13.89 -1.66
CA GLU A 85 6.85 14.97 -0.89
C GLU A 85 5.45 14.59 -0.38
N GLU A 86 4.77 13.64 -1.01
CA GLU A 86 3.44 13.15 -0.65
C GLU A 86 3.47 12.06 0.43
N ASP A 87 4.66 11.57 0.82
CA ASP A 87 4.80 10.52 1.86
C ASP A 87 4.11 10.90 3.17
N LYS A 88 4.13 12.20 3.53
CA LYS A 88 3.45 12.68 4.75
C LYS A 88 1.94 12.47 4.69
N THR A 89 1.35 12.67 3.52
CA THR A 89 -0.08 12.46 3.26
C THR A 89 -0.43 10.98 3.33
N VAL A 90 0.36 10.12 2.68
CA VAL A 90 0.14 8.66 2.72
C VAL A 90 0.30 8.14 4.15
N LEU A 91 1.35 8.54 4.87
CA LEU A 91 1.57 8.13 6.26
C LEU A 91 0.41 8.53 7.18
N LYS A 92 -0.18 9.72 7.00
CA LYS A 92 -1.39 10.12 7.73
C LYS A 92 -2.55 9.18 7.41
N ALA A 93 -2.77 8.87 6.14
CA ALA A 93 -3.85 7.97 5.72
C ALA A 93 -3.69 6.55 6.26
N LEU A 94 -2.46 6.02 6.27
CA LEU A 94 -2.14 4.70 6.81
C LEU A 94 -2.32 4.63 8.33
N ARG A 95 -1.96 5.68 9.07
CA ARG A 95 -2.21 5.75 10.52
C ARG A 95 -3.70 5.82 10.83
N ASN A 96 -4.48 6.59 10.08
CA ASN A 96 -5.93 6.64 10.22
C ASN A 96 -6.54 5.26 9.96
N LEU A 97 -6.07 4.56 8.91
CA LEU A 97 -6.53 3.21 8.60
C LEU A 97 -6.26 2.23 9.77
N ALA A 98 -5.04 2.26 10.33
CA ALA A 98 -4.67 1.39 11.45
C ALA A 98 -5.56 1.65 12.66
N SER A 99 -5.81 2.92 13.01
CA SER A 99 -6.74 3.31 14.07
C SER A 99 -8.16 2.81 13.78
N ASP A 100 -8.68 3.02 12.58
CA ASP A 100 -10.05 2.65 12.21
C ASP A 100 -10.28 1.14 12.25
N LEU A 101 -9.29 0.32 11.91
CA LEU A 101 -9.41 -1.13 11.92
C LEU A 101 -9.31 -1.70 13.34
N HIS A 102 -8.57 -1.05 14.25
CA HIS A 102 -8.54 -1.45 15.66
C HIS A 102 -9.85 -1.15 16.42
N HIS A 103 -10.62 -0.14 16.02
CA HIS A 103 -11.90 0.21 16.65
C HIS A 103 -13.10 -0.63 16.16
N THR A 104 -12.90 -1.48 15.14
CA THR A 104 -13.99 -2.30 14.57
C THR A 104 -14.01 -3.74 15.13
N SER A 105 -13.25 -4.01 16.19
CA SER A 105 -13.18 -5.30 16.91
C SER A 105 -13.93 -5.27 18.24
#